data_AF-A0A521WA64-F1
#
_entry.id   AF-A0A521WA64-F1
#
_cell.length_a   1.000
_cell.length_b   1.000
_cell.length_c   1.000
_cell.angle_alpha   90.00
_cell.angle_beta   90.00
_cell.angle_gamma   90.00
#
_symmetry.space_group_name_H-M   'P 1'
#
loop_
_entity.id
_entity.type
_entity.pdbx_description
1 polymer ?
#
loop_
_entity_poly.entity_id
_entity_poly.type
_entity_poly.pdbx_seq_one_letter_code
_entity_poly.pdbx_strand_id
1 'polypeptide(L)'
;MGKTLGLDIGTNSIGWALVEDGIKIIDSGVRIFPVGVKEDDFLKNGTEVSKNVARRMARGIRRRYHRYKLRRERLNAILSELDMLPGEDDFFSTRELYELRAKGLDEQLTLKEFGRILTMLNKRRGFKSNRKTLTSADAKKEEGKVKADIAKLQNDINEHHCRTVGEYFAFLFRQTDTIPDWHSKDTSIERIRKRFVGRDMYEKEFDALWEKQLTYYPSLLTNTLKDKIRNKIIYYQRNLKSQKGTVGRCRFEPNKRCAPRSSLLFQEFRIWQQLSS
;
A
#
# COMPACT_ATOMS: atom_id res chain seq x y z
N MET A 1 11.79 27.17 -57.62
CA MET A 1 12.24 25.90 -57.03
C MET A 1 11.54 25.72 -55.69
N GLY A 2 10.65 24.74 -55.61
CA GLY A 2 10.03 24.29 -54.37
C GLY A 2 10.94 23.29 -53.66
N LYS A 3 11.11 23.45 -52.35
CA LYS A 3 11.82 22.49 -51.50
C LYS A 3 10.83 21.77 -50.59
N THR A 4 10.88 20.45 -50.58
CA THR A 4 10.00 19.59 -49.78
C THR A 4 10.84 18.78 -48.79
N LEU A 5 10.45 18.79 -47.50
CA LEU A 5 11.07 17.97 -46.46
C LEU A 5 10.17 16.78 -46.14
N GLY A 6 10.63 15.57 -46.44
CA GLY A 6 10.02 14.33 -45.98
C GLY A 6 10.56 13.93 -44.61
N LEU A 7 9.69 13.50 -43.70
CA LEU A 7 10.05 13.01 -42.37
C LEU A 7 9.43 11.63 -42.14
N ASP A 8 10.25 10.65 -41.81
CA ASP A 8 9.85 9.33 -41.33
C ASP A 8 10.17 9.23 -39.83
N ILE A 9 9.14 9.34 -38.99
CA ILE A 9 9.28 9.44 -37.53
C ILE A 9 9.00 8.09 -36.89
N GLY A 10 10.05 7.36 -36.55
CA GLY A 10 10.01 6.10 -35.81
C GLY A 10 10.14 6.28 -34.28
N THR A 11 10.11 5.16 -33.55
CA THR A 11 10.23 5.13 -32.09
C THR A 11 11.67 5.30 -31.59
N ASN A 12 12.66 5.08 -32.45
CA ASN A 12 14.10 5.16 -32.18
C ASN A 12 14.91 5.78 -33.34
N SER A 13 14.24 6.31 -34.36
CA SER A 13 14.87 6.97 -35.50
C SER A 13 13.96 8.05 -36.08
N ILE A 14 14.57 9.08 -36.66
CA ILE A 14 13.90 10.03 -37.55
C ILE A 14 14.68 10.05 -38.86
N GLY A 15 14.11 9.46 -39.91
CA GLY A 15 14.60 9.60 -41.27
C GLY A 15 14.13 10.93 -41.86
N TRP A 16 14.99 11.60 -42.63
CA TRP A 16 14.62 12.83 -43.32
C TRP A 16 15.26 12.91 -44.70
N ALA A 17 14.56 13.54 -45.65
CA ALA A 17 15.07 13.82 -46.98
C ALA A 17 14.57 15.20 -47.45
N LEU A 18 15.48 16.02 -47.97
CA LEU A 18 15.17 17.31 -48.57
C LEU A 18 15.22 17.17 -50.09
N VAL A 19 14.11 17.44 -50.77
CA VAL A 19 13.97 17.26 -52.22
C VAL A 19 13.64 18.59 -52.89
N GLU A 20 14.31 18.89 -53.99
CA GLU A 20 14.05 20.02 -54.88
C GLU A 20 13.16 19.58 -56.04
N ASP A 21 12.01 20.25 -56.19
CA ASP A 21 11.02 20.06 -57.26
C ASP A 21 10.55 18.60 -57.45
N GLY A 22 10.72 17.74 -56.45
CA GLY A 22 10.35 16.32 -56.50
C GLY A 22 11.31 15.42 -57.32
N ILE A 23 12.38 15.99 -57.86
CA ILE A 23 13.23 15.33 -58.87
C ILE A 23 14.67 15.14 -58.34
N LYS A 24 15.14 16.05 -57.48
CA LYS A 24 16.52 16.03 -56.97
C LYS A 24 16.56 15.96 -55.45
N ILE A 25 17.21 14.94 -54.91
CA ILE A 25 17.55 14.90 -53.47
C ILE A 25 18.69 15.90 -53.23
N ILE A 26 18.41 16.93 -52.43
CA ILE A 26 19.42 17.90 -51.98
C ILE A 26 20.29 17.25 -50.90
N ASP A 27 19.65 16.64 -49.91
CA ASP A 27 20.30 16.00 -48.77
C ASP A 27 19.37 14.97 -48.12
N SER A 28 19.92 14.01 -47.40
CA SER A 28 19.15 13.07 -46.60
C SER A 28 19.96 12.52 -45.42
N GLY A 29 19.27 12.04 -44.41
CA GLY A 29 19.93 11.45 -43.25
C GLY A 29 18.97 10.76 -42.30
N VAL A 30 19.56 10.12 -41.29
CA VAL A 30 18.80 9.45 -40.23
C VAL A 30 19.35 9.87 -38.88
N ARG A 31 18.48 10.37 -38.01
CA ARG A 31 18.80 10.63 -36.61
C ARG A 31 18.37 9.42 -35.77
N ILE A 32 19.34 8.66 -35.28
CA ILE A 32 19.09 7.54 -34.37
C ILE A 32 19.13 8.05 -32.92
N PHE A 33 18.19 7.61 -32.08
CA PHE A 33 18.14 7.95 -30.67
C PHE A 33 17.59 6.78 -29.82
N PRO A 34 17.92 6.73 -28.52
CA PRO A 34 17.39 5.69 -27.63
C PRO A 34 15.87 5.75 -27.56
N VAL A 35 15.21 4.59 -27.57
CA VAL A 35 13.75 4.51 -27.46
C VAL A 35 13.27 5.15 -26.15
N GLY A 36 12.09 5.77 -26.17
CA GLY A 36 11.49 6.45 -25.02
C GLY A 36 11.05 5.54 -23.86
N VAL A 37 11.17 4.21 -24.03
CA VAL A 37 10.77 3.18 -23.06
C VAL A 37 11.98 2.38 -22.59
N LYS A 38 11.80 1.47 -21.63
CA LYS A 38 12.86 0.54 -21.25
C LYS A 38 13.18 -0.40 -22.42
N GLU A 39 14.43 -0.36 -22.88
CA GLU A 39 14.91 -1.15 -24.02
C GLU A 39 14.78 -2.65 -23.77
N ASP A 40 15.23 -3.15 -22.62
CA ASP A 40 15.15 -4.59 -22.31
C ASP A 40 13.73 -5.15 -22.34
N ASP A 41 12.75 -4.40 -21.85
CA ASP A 41 11.35 -4.81 -21.83
C ASP A 41 10.81 -4.79 -23.26
N PHE A 42 11.04 -3.69 -23.99
CA PHE A 42 10.60 -3.53 -25.37
C PHE A 42 11.18 -4.59 -26.32
N LEU A 43 12.47 -4.91 -26.18
CA LEU A 43 13.17 -5.92 -26.99
C LEU A 43 12.71 -7.35 -26.68
N LYS A 44 12.36 -7.66 -25.42
CA LYS A 44 12.00 -9.03 -25.01
C LYS A 44 10.54 -9.40 -25.29
N ASN A 45 9.62 -8.45 -25.15
CA ASN A 45 8.18 -8.77 -25.20
C ASN A 45 7.31 -7.66 -25.79
N GLY A 46 7.91 -6.65 -26.45
CA GLY A 46 7.18 -5.52 -27.03
C GLY A 46 6.47 -4.63 -26.00
N THR A 47 6.74 -4.80 -24.70
CA THR A 47 6.03 -4.07 -23.65
C THR A 47 6.65 -2.69 -23.42
N GLU A 48 5.84 -1.66 -23.57
CA GLU A 48 6.24 -0.27 -23.31
C GLU A 48 6.23 0.05 -21.82
N VAL A 49 7.36 -0.18 -21.15
CA VAL A 49 7.54 0.24 -19.76
C VAL A 49 8.25 1.59 -19.71
N SER A 50 7.60 2.61 -19.14
CA SER A 50 8.24 3.92 -18.96
C SER A 50 9.50 3.84 -18.09
N LYS A 51 10.59 4.49 -18.54
CA LYS A 51 11.85 4.63 -17.77
C LYS A 51 11.61 5.22 -16.36
N ASN A 52 10.56 6.03 -16.20
CA ASN A 52 10.18 6.65 -14.93
C ASN A 52 9.59 5.69 -13.88
N VAL A 53 9.21 4.47 -14.27
CA VAL A 53 8.63 3.47 -13.35
C VAL A 53 9.61 3.13 -12.23
N ALA A 54 10.88 2.84 -12.55
CA ALA A 54 11.90 2.50 -11.56
C ALA A 54 12.12 3.65 -10.56
N ARG A 55 12.27 4.89 -11.06
CA ARG A 55 12.38 6.10 -10.22
C ARG A 55 11.17 6.28 -9.30
N ARG A 56 9.96 6.05 -9.81
CA ARG A 56 8.71 6.15 -9.03
C ARG A 56 8.66 5.09 -7.93
N MET A 57 9.03 3.84 -8.23
CA MET A 57 9.06 2.73 -7.28
C MET A 57 10.06 2.99 -6.16
N ALA A 58 11.31 3.34 -6.49
CA ALA A 58 12.36 3.64 -5.51
C ALA A 58 11.96 4.80 -4.59
N ARG A 59 11.36 5.87 -5.14
CA ARG A 59 10.81 6.98 -4.35
C ARG A 59 9.69 6.54 -3.42
N GLY A 60 8.82 5.63 -3.87
CA GLY A 60 7.76 5.04 -3.06
C GLY A 60 8.30 4.26 -1.85
N ILE A 61 9.32 3.43 -2.07
CA ILE A 61 9.99 2.64 -1.03
C ILE A 61 10.63 3.57 0.01
N ARG A 62 11.43 4.55 -0.41
CA ARG A 62 12.08 5.51 0.51
C ARG A 62 11.08 6.24 1.40
N ARG A 63 9.98 6.74 0.80
CA ARG A 63 8.92 7.41 1.56
C ARG A 63 8.23 6.47 2.54
N ARG A 64 7.97 5.22 2.16
CA ARG A 64 7.35 4.21 3.04
C ARG A 64 8.26 3.94 4.24
N TYR A 65 9.55 3.74 3.99
CA TYR A 65 10.54 3.46 5.02
C TYR A 65 10.73 4.62 6.00
N HIS A 66 10.89 5.85 5.49
CA HIS A 66 10.98 7.05 6.33
C HIS A 66 9.73 7.21 7.23
N ARG A 67 8.52 7.00 6.68
CA ARG A 67 7.27 7.09 7.46
C ARG A 67 7.14 5.96 8.48
N TYR A 68 7.67 4.78 8.17
CA TYR A 68 7.73 3.66 9.10
C TYR A 68 8.64 3.98 10.29
N LYS A 69 9.84 4.53 10.04
CA LYS A 69 10.76 4.99 11.09
C LYS A 69 10.12 6.03 12.00
N LEU A 70 9.59 7.11 11.41
CA LEU A 70 8.94 8.19 12.16
C LEU A 70 7.77 7.69 13.02
N ARG A 71 6.99 6.73 12.51
CA ARG A 71 5.89 6.13 13.28
C ARG A 71 6.40 5.30 14.47
N ARG A 72 7.51 4.60 14.32
CA ARG A 72 8.14 3.83 15.40
C ARG A 72 8.76 4.75 16.45
N GLU A 73 9.50 5.77 16.02
CA GLU A 73 10.07 6.79 16.92
C GLU A 73 8.97 7.43 17.79
N ARG A 74 7.85 7.84 17.18
CA ARG A 74 6.71 8.40 17.90
C ARG A 74 6.06 7.43 18.90
N LEU A 75 5.95 6.16 18.53
CA LEU A 75 5.41 5.16 19.45
C LEU A 75 6.38 4.93 20.60
N ASN A 76 7.66 4.74 20.30
CA ASN A 76 8.69 4.47 21.29
C ASN A 76 8.80 5.61 22.32
N ALA A 77 8.72 6.87 21.87
CA ALA A 77 8.72 8.03 22.76
C ALA A 77 7.57 7.95 23.78
N ILE A 78 6.34 7.70 23.32
CA ILE A 78 5.17 7.58 24.21
C ILE A 78 5.27 6.36 25.12
N LEU A 79 5.70 5.21 24.60
CA LEU A 79 5.85 4.02 25.44
C LEU A 79 6.93 4.22 26.50
N SER A 80 8.00 4.97 26.19
CA SER A 80 9.05 5.30 27.16
C SER A 80 8.54 6.21 28.27
N GLU A 81 7.74 7.23 27.94
CA GLU A 81 7.10 8.13 28.92
C GLU A 81 6.17 7.39 29.90
N LEU A 82 5.61 6.25 29.48
CA LEU A 82 4.64 5.46 30.23
C LEU A 82 5.24 4.21 30.90
N ASP A 83 6.57 4.03 30.84
CA ASP A 83 7.27 2.80 31.26
C ASP A 83 6.73 1.51 30.62
N MET A 84 6.22 1.63 29.39
CA MET A 84 5.72 0.54 28.57
C MET A 84 6.71 0.11 27.49
N LEU A 85 7.83 0.83 27.31
CA LEU A 85 8.79 0.50 26.27
C LEU A 85 9.52 -0.81 26.64
N PRO A 86 9.42 -1.88 25.83
CA PRO A 86 10.13 -3.11 26.11
C PRO A 86 11.65 -2.87 26.08
N GLY A 87 12.35 -3.33 27.11
CA GLY A 87 13.80 -3.34 27.23
C GLY A 87 14.44 -4.53 26.50
N GLU A 88 15.72 -4.77 26.75
CA GLU A 88 16.47 -5.87 26.13
C GLU A 88 15.97 -7.24 26.61
N ASP A 89 15.58 -7.34 27.89
CA ASP A 89 15.05 -8.57 28.50
C ASP A 89 13.62 -8.92 28.02
N ASP A 90 12.93 -7.98 27.37
CA ASP A 90 11.57 -8.17 26.83
C ASP A 90 11.58 -8.74 25.40
N PHE A 91 12.59 -9.55 25.07
CA PHE A 91 12.73 -10.20 23.77
C PHE A 91 11.94 -11.51 23.71
N PHE A 92 10.70 -11.42 23.25
CA PHE A 92 9.88 -12.58 22.94
C PHE A 92 10.19 -13.12 21.55
N SER A 93 10.34 -14.44 21.43
CA SER A 93 10.15 -15.16 20.18
C SER A 93 8.76 -14.87 19.62
N THR A 94 8.51 -15.21 18.35
CA THR A 94 7.19 -14.96 17.79
C THR A 94 6.10 -15.82 18.37
N ARG A 95 6.42 -17.06 18.75
CA ARG A 95 5.44 -17.95 19.38
C ARG A 95 4.94 -17.31 20.66
N GLU A 96 5.88 -16.94 21.54
CA GLU A 96 5.59 -16.23 22.78
C GLU A 96 4.85 -14.92 22.53
N LEU A 97 5.20 -14.17 21.48
CA LEU A 97 4.50 -12.91 21.17
C LEU A 97 3.06 -13.13 20.71
N TYR A 98 2.75 -14.22 20.00
CA TYR A 98 1.36 -14.58 19.67
C TYR A 98 0.63 -15.08 20.91
N GLU A 99 1.26 -15.91 21.74
CA GLU A 99 0.71 -16.38 23.02
C GLU A 99 0.41 -15.22 23.97
N LEU A 100 1.29 -14.23 24.05
CA LEU A 100 1.12 -13.01 24.83
C LEU A 100 -0.08 -12.19 24.37
N ARG A 101 -0.32 -12.15 23.04
CA ARG A 101 -1.51 -11.50 22.46
C ARG A 101 -2.80 -12.25 22.75
N ALA A 102 -2.75 -13.58 22.86
CA ALA A 102 -3.90 -14.35 23.31
C ALA A 102 -4.15 -14.11 24.81
N LYS A 103 -3.09 -14.23 25.63
CA LYS A 103 -3.12 -14.01 27.08
C LYS A 103 -3.72 -12.65 27.45
N GLY A 104 -3.32 -11.58 26.77
CA GLY A 104 -3.80 -10.22 27.04
C GLY A 104 -5.29 -9.98 26.78
N LEU A 105 -6.02 -10.93 26.21
CA LEU A 105 -7.48 -10.86 26.06
C LEU A 105 -8.21 -11.33 27.34
N ASP A 106 -7.53 -12.08 28.21
CA ASP A 106 -8.12 -12.72 29.38
C ASP A 106 -7.46 -12.25 30.69
N GLU A 107 -6.13 -12.10 30.67
CA GLU A 107 -5.30 -11.84 31.85
C GLU A 107 -4.65 -10.44 31.82
N GLN A 108 -4.18 -10.00 32.98
CA GLN A 108 -3.36 -8.79 33.09
C GLN A 108 -1.98 -9.04 32.48
N LEU A 109 -1.57 -8.16 31.55
CA LEU A 109 -0.19 -8.11 31.07
C LEU A 109 0.60 -7.09 31.88
N THR A 110 1.91 -7.27 31.97
CA THR A 110 2.80 -6.18 32.40
C THR A 110 2.78 -5.04 31.37
N LEU A 111 3.13 -3.83 31.81
CA LEU A 111 3.18 -2.65 30.93
C LEU A 111 4.14 -2.84 29.74
N LYS A 112 5.29 -3.50 29.97
CA LYS A 112 6.29 -3.79 28.96
C LYS A 112 5.85 -4.87 27.97
N GLU A 113 5.18 -5.92 28.45
CA GLU A 113 4.53 -6.93 27.61
C GLU A 113 3.48 -6.29 26.69
N PHE A 114 2.61 -5.44 27.24
CA PHE A 114 1.59 -4.77 26.43
C PHE A 114 2.23 -3.81 25.42
N GLY A 115 3.23 -3.02 25.84
CA GLY A 115 4.00 -2.18 24.93
C GLY A 115 4.70 -2.98 23.82
N ARG A 116 5.20 -4.19 24.11
CA ARG A 116 5.75 -5.10 23.10
C ARG A 116 4.71 -5.46 22.04
N ILE A 117 3.48 -5.78 22.43
CA ILE A 117 2.38 -6.02 21.48
C ILE A 117 2.14 -4.78 20.61
N LEU A 118 2.09 -3.58 21.21
CA LEU A 118 1.89 -2.33 20.49
C LEU A 118 3.01 -2.05 19.47
N THR A 119 4.27 -2.33 19.82
CA THR A 119 5.40 -2.19 18.87
C THR A 119 5.28 -3.17 17.69
N MET A 120 4.74 -4.37 17.91
CA MET A 120 4.48 -5.34 16.86
C MET A 120 3.39 -4.86 15.90
N LEU A 121 2.24 -4.42 16.43
CA LEU A 121 1.15 -3.86 15.64
C LEU A 121 1.60 -2.61 14.85
N ASN A 122 2.45 -1.78 15.45
CA ASN A 122 3.08 -0.66 14.75
C ASN A 122 3.96 -1.12 13.59
N LYS A 123 4.79 -2.14 13.82
CA LYS A 123 5.68 -2.71 12.79
C LYS A 123 4.87 -3.31 11.65
N ARG A 124 3.79 -4.04 11.98
CA ARG A 124 2.97 -4.84 11.08
C ARG A 124 1.49 -4.51 11.26
N ARG A 125 1.11 -3.33 10.80
CA ARG A 125 -0.27 -2.89 10.94
C ARG A 125 -1.27 -3.64 10.05
N GLY A 126 -0.86 -4.38 9.02
CA GLY A 126 -1.75 -5.07 8.05
C GLY A 126 -1.94 -4.38 6.68
N PHE A 127 -2.91 -4.82 5.89
CA PHE A 127 -3.27 -4.23 4.60
C PHE A 127 -4.53 -3.36 4.73
N LYS A 128 -4.47 -2.11 4.23
CA LYS A 128 -5.63 -1.21 4.11
C LYS A 128 -5.85 -0.92 2.63
N SER A 129 -6.97 -1.35 2.07
CA SER A 129 -7.33 -0.97 0.70
C SER A 129 -7.56 0.54 0.65
N ASN A 130 -6.97 1.19 -0.34
CA ASN A 130 -7.22 2.61 -0.64
C ASN A 130 -8.36 2.79 -1.64
N ARG A 131 -8.99 1.69 -2.08
CA ARG A 131 -10.01 1.70 -3.13
C ARG A 131 -11.34 2.12 -2.53
N LYS A 132 -12.01 3.08 -3.16
CA LYS A 132 -13.35 3.55 -2.76
C LYS A 132 -14.50 2.90 -3.56
N THR A 133 -14.22 2.21 -4.67
CA THR A 133 -15.21 1.51 -5.54
C THR A 133 -14.61 0.30 -6.27
N LEU A 134 -15.40 -0.75 -6.55
CA LEU A 134 -14.97 -2.08 -7.04
C LEU A 134 -14.85 -2.27 -8.58
N THR A 135 -14.74 -1.21 -9.39
CA THR A 135 -15.25 -1.26 -10.79
C THR A 135 -14.27 -1.45 -11.96
N SER A 136 -13.00 -1.84 -11.77
CA SER A 136 -12.08 -2.11 -12.92
C SER A 136 -11.52 -3.53 -12.93
N ALA A 137 -11.59 -4.18 -14.10
CA ALA A 137 -11.33 -5.62 -14.31
C ALA A 137 -9.86 -6.04 -14.13
N ASP A 138 -8.89 -5.25 -14.59
CA ASP A 138 -7.46 -5.63 -14.50
C ASP A 138 -6.89 -5.50 -13.09
N ALA A 139 -7.46 -4.59 -12.30
CA ALA A 139 -7.13 -4.44 -10.89
C ALA A 139 -7.84 -5.48 -9.99
N LYS A 140 -8.58 -6.45 -10.58
CA LYS A 140 -9.18 -7.58 -9.84
C LYS A 140 -8.19 -8.69 -9.51
N LYS A 141 -7.07 -8.85 -10.25
CA LYS A 141 -6.21 -10.04 -10.09
C LYS A 141 -5.32 -10.00 -8.83
N GLU A 142 -4.47 -8.99 -8.68
CA GLU A 142 -3.52 -8.90 -7.54
C GLU A 142 -4.19 -8.47 -6.22
N GLU A 143 -4.96 -7.37 -6.23
CA GLU A 143 -5.70 -6.93 -5.04
C GLU A 143 -6.82 -7.92 -4.69
N GLY A 144 -7.38 -8.63 -5.68
CA GLY A 144 -8.35 -9.70 -5.45
C GLY A 144 -7.73 -10.89 -4.72
N LYS A 145 -6.51 -11.32 -5.07
CA LYS A 145 -5.80 -12.37 -4.32
C LYS A 145 -5.56 -11.95 -2.87
N VAL A 146 -5.05 -10.74 -2.63
CA VAL A 146 -4.84 -10.21 -1.27
C VAL A 146 -6.16 -10.19 -0.48
N LYS A 147 -7.25 -9.73 -1.08
CA LYS A 147 -8.57 -9.68 -0.43
C LYS A 147 -9.16 -11.07 -0.20
N ALA A 148 -9.00 -11.99 -1.15
CA ALA A 148 -9.44 -13.37 -1.02
C ALA A 148 -8.68 -14.07 0.12
N ASP A 149 -7.37 -13.85 0.23
CA ASP A 149 -6.56 -14.38 1.33
C ASP A 149 -6.96 -13.78 2.68
N ILE A 150 -7.27 -12.48 2.74
CA ILE A 150 -7.80 -11.83 3.96
C ILE A 150 -9.17 -12.40 4.34
N ALA A 151 -10.07 -12.60 3.36
CA ALA A 151 -11.40 -13.16 3.58
C ALA A 151 -11.31 -14.61 4.06
N LYS A 152 -10.44 -15.41 3.44
CA LYS A 152 -10.14 -16.78 3.89
C LYS A 152 -9.63 -16.79 5.32
N LEU A 153 -8.65 -15.95 5.64
CA LEU A 153 -8.14 -15.83 7.01
C LEU A 153 -9.25 -15.45 8.01
N GLN A 154 -10.17 -14.56 7.63
CA GLN A 154 -11.29 -14.18 8.49
C GLN A 154 -12.25 -15.37 8.71
N ASN A 155 -12.50 -16.19 7.70
CA ASN A 155 -13.28 -17.41 7.84
C ASN A 155 -12.58 -18.42 8.75
N ASP A 156 -11.28 -18.68 8.53
CA ASP A 156 -10.49 -19.58 9.38
C ASP A 156 -10.58 -19.15 10.87
N ILE A 157 -10.46 -17.85 11.16
CA ILE A 157 -10.57 -17.31 12.53
C ILE A 157 -11.94 -17.63 13.14
N ASN A 158 -13.01 -17.46 12.35
CA ASN A 158 -14.38 -17.70 12.81
C ASN A 158 -14.66 -19.19 13.02
N GLU A 159 -14.19 -20.05 12.10
CA GLU A 159 -14.31 -21.52 12.16
C GLU A 159 -13.61 -22.09 13.41
N HIS A 160 -12.47 -21.52 13.79
CA HIS A 160 -11.74 -21.90 15.00
C HIS A 160 -12.16 -21.10 16.25
N HIS A 161 -13.28 -20.37 16.19
CA HIS A 161 -13.86 -19.60 17.30
C HIS A 161 -12.88 -18.64 18.01
N CYS A 162 -11.91 -18.11 17.26
CA CYS A 162 -10.94 -17.16 17.80
C CYS A 162 -11.50 -15.73 17.71
N ARG A 163 -11.30 -14.93 18.76
CA ARG A 163 -11.79 -13.53 18.83
C ARG A 163 -10.93 -12.60 17.98
N THR A 164 -9.64 -12.88 17.88
CA THR A 164 -8.67 -12.01 17.21
C THR A 164 -7.68 -12.77 16.34
N VAL A 165 -7.02 -12.06 15.43
CA VAL A 165 -5.96 -12.66 14.59
C VAL A 165 -4.73 -13.06 15.41
N GLY A 166 -4.45 -12.37 16.51
CA GLY A 166 -3.39 -12.76 17.47
C GLY A 166 -3.67 -14.08 18.15
N GLU A 167 -4.88 -14.24 18.67
CA GLU A 167 -5.35 -15.47 19.30
C GLU A 167 -5.36 -16.64 18.32
N TYR A 168 -5.88 -16.44 17.11
CA TYR A 168 -5.88 -17.49 16.09
C TYR A 168 -4.47 -17.95 15.73
N PHE A 169 -3.53 -17.03 15.57
CA PHE A 169 -2.15 -17.42 15.31
C PHE A 169 -1.51 -18.14 16.51
N ALA A 170 -1.82 -17.74 17.75
CA ALA A 170 -1.38 -18.47 18.93
C ALA A 170 -1.94 -19.90 18.96
N PHE A 171 -3.22 -20.07 18.63
CA PHE A 171 -3.86 -21.37 18.48
C PHE A 171 -3.14 -22.26 17.47
N LEU A 172 -2.80 -21.72 16.28
CA LEU A 172 -2.02 -22.48 15.30
C LEU A 172 -0.67 -22.94 15.86
N PHE A 173 0.06 -22.05 16.57
CA PHE A 173 1.33 -22.40 17.22
C PHE A 173 1.20 -23.48 18.30
N ARG A 174 0.06 -23.54 19.01
CA ARG A 174 -0.20 -24.59 20.01
C ARG A 174 -0.48 -25.95 19.37
N GLN A 175 -1.09 -25.97 18.20
CA GLN A 175 -1.46 -27.23 17.52
C GLN A 175 -0.30 -27.90 16.77
N THR A 176 0.84 -27.24 16.65
CA THR A 176 1.96 -27.74 15.85
C THR A 176 3.25 -27.58 16.64
N ASP A 177 3.81 -28.72 17.06
CA ASP A 177 5.11 -28.78 17.76
C ASP A 177 6.29 -28.29 16.90
N THR A 178 6.05 -28.11 15.60
CA THR A 178 7.06 -27.86 14.57
C THR A 178 6.82 -26.58 13.79
N ILE A 179 6.11 -25.57 14.31
CA ILE A 179 6.22 -24.25 13.64
C ILE A 179 7.58 -23.65 13.97
N PRO A 180 8.49 -23.52 13.00
CA PRO A 180 9.81 -22.97 13.25
C PRO A 180 9.70 -21.47 13.54
N ASP A 181 10.59 -20.97 14.38
CA ASP A 181 10.76 -19.54 14.60
C ASP A 181 10.97 -18.82 13.25
N TRP A 182 10.03 -17.94 12.88
CA TRP A 182 10.08 -17.08 11.68
C TRP A 182 11.32 -16.19 11.54
N HIS A 183 12.12 -16.05 12.60
CA HIS A 183 13.39 -15.34 12.59
C HIS A 183 14.60 -16.21 12.24
N SER A 184 14.42 -17.54 12.22
CA SER A 184 15.48 -18.45 11.79
C SER A 184 15.72 -18.30 10.28
N LYS A 185 16.97 -17.99 9.92
CA LYS A 185 17.40 -17.86 8.51
C LYS A 185 17.46 -19.21 7.78
N ASP A 186 17.51 -20.32 8.53
CA ASP A 186 17.92 -21.62 8.01
C ASP A 186 16.78 -22.61 7.72
N THR A 187 15.51 -22.23 7.89
CA THR A 187 14.39 -23.17 7.69
C THR A 187 13.56 -22.87 6.44
N SER A 188 13.57 -23.80 5.48
CA SER A 188 12.83 -23.75 4.22
C SER A 188 11.40 -24.32 4.35
N ILE A 189 10.53 -23.71 5.17
CA ILE A 189 9.15 -24.21 5.36
C ILE A 189 8.12 -23.05 5.30
N GLU A 190 6.88 -23.38 4.97
CA GLU A 190 5.76 -22.46 4.77
C GLU A 190 5.54 -21.51 5.95
N ARG A 191 5.92 -20.25 5.76
CA ARG A 191 5.65 -19.16 6.71
C ARG A 191 4.15 -19.07 6.97
N ILE A 192 3.71 -19.10 8.25
CA ILE A 192 2.34 -18.70 8.67
C ILE A 192 1.89 -17.41 7.96
N ARG A 193 2.86 -16.54 7.67
CA ARG A 193 2.67 -15.22 7.04
C ARG A 193 2.60 -15.20 5.51
N LYS A 194 2.36 -16.33 4.82
CA LYS A 194 1.79 -16.27 3.45
C LYS A 194 0.36 -15.69 3.44
N ARG A 195 -0.29 -15.59 4.61
CA ARG A 195 -1.62 -15.02 4.78
C ARG A 195 -1.56 -13.50 4.90
N PHE A 196 -2.29 -12.79 4.04
CA PHE A 196 -2.48 -11.35 4.17
C PHE A 196 -3.44 -11.06 5.33
N VAL A 197 -3.09 -10.10 6.19
CA VAL A 197 -3.94 -9.68 7.32
C VAL A 197 -4.54 -8.30 7.03
N GLY A 198 -5.85 -8.18 7.19
CA GLY A 198 -6.58 -6.92 7.08
C GLY A 198 -6.20 -5.92 8.17
N ARG A 199 -6.23 -4.63 7.84
CA ARG A 199 -6.03 -3.53 8.80
C ARG A 199 -7.11 -3.54 9.88
N ASP A 200 -8.34 -3.78 9.46
CA ASP A 200 -9.53 -3.93 10.30
C ASP A 200 -9.39 -5.04 11.33
N MET A 201 -8.77 -6.18 10.96
CA MET A 201 -8.54 -7.30 11.88
C MET A 201 -7.58 -6.92 13.02
N TYR A 202 -6.49 -6.22 12.69
CA TYR A 202 -5.56 -5.70 13.69
C TYR A 202 -6.14 -4.53 14.50
N GLU A 203 -7.01 -3.71 13.90
CA GLU A 203 -7.74 -2.66 14.61
C GLU A 203 -8.69 -3.28 15.65
N LYS A 204 -9.48 -4.31 15.28
CA LYS A 204 -10.34 -5.07 16.21
C LYS A 204 -9.55 -5.68 17.36
N GLU A 205 -8.41 -6.32 17.04
CA GLU A 205 -7.56 -6.90 18.07
C GLU A 205 -6.97 -5.85 19.01
N PHE A 206 -6.45 -4.75 18.46
CA PHE A 206 -5.95 -3.64 19.28
C PHE A 206 -7.03 -3.16 20.24
N ASP A 207 -8.27 -2.99 19.75
CA ASP A 207 -9.38 -2.51 20.56
C ASP A 207 -9.72 -3.52 21.65
N ALA A 208 -9.84 -4.81 21.33
CA ALA A 208 -10.11 -5.86 22.32
C ALA A 208 -9.04 -5.94 23.42
N LEU A 209 -7.76 -5.91 23.04
CA LEU A 209 -6.65 -5.87 23.98
C LEU A 209 -6.67 -4.61 24.83
N TRP A 210 -6.92 -3.44 24.23
CA TRP A 210 -6.94 -2.18 24.96
C TRP A 210 -8.08 -2.15 25.98
N GLU A 211 -9.30 -2.54 25.60
CA GLU A 211 -10.44 -2.59 26.51
C GLU A 211 -10.21 -3.56 27.67
N LYS A 212 -9.56 -4.70 27.42
CA LYS A 212 -9.22 -5.64 28.49
C LYS A 212 -8.13 -5.09 29.40
N GLN A 213 -7.04 -4.57 28.85
CA GLN A 213 -5.94 -4.05 29.68
C GLN A 213 -6.33 -2.78 30.44
N LEU A 214 -7.29 -2.01 29.91
CA LEU A 214 -7.89 -0.86 30.59
C LEU A 214 -8.48 -1.22 31.96
N THR A 215 -9.07 -2.41 32.12
CA THR A 215 -9.65 -2.82 33.41
C THR A 215 -8.59 -3.00 34.50
N TYR A 216 -7.36 -3.31 34.11
CA TYR A 216 -6.23 -3.49 35.03
C TYR A 216 -5.43 -2.19 35.25
N TYR A 217 -5.39 -1.29 34.26
CA TYR A 217 -4.63 -0.03 34.32
C TYR A 217 -5.49 1.21 33.97
N PRO A 218 -6.60 1.47 34.70
CA PRO A 218 -7.56 2.51 34.33
C PRO A 218 -7.00 3.95 34.44
N SER A 219 -6.05 4.18 35.35
CA SER A 219 -5.41 5.50 35.54
C SER A 219 -4.42 5.84 34.41
N LEU A 220 -3.80 4.83 33.81
CA LEU A 220 -2.78 4.99 32.76
C LEU A 220 -3.40 4.95 31.36
N LEU A 221 -4.24 3.94 31.08
CA LEU A 221 -4.77 3.66 29.75
C LEU A 221 -6.02 4.49 29.46
N THR A 222 -5.88 5.77 29.20
CA THR A 222 -7.04 6.64 28.93
C THR A 222 -7.55 6.55 27.48
N ASN A 223 -8.80 6.94 27.24
CA ASN A 223 -9.37 7.05 25.88
C ASN A 223 -8.61 8.04 24.99
N THR A 224 -8.08 9.12 25.57
CA THR A 224 -7.26 10.10 24.87
C THR A 224 -5.93 9.48 24.43
N LEU A 225 -5.31 8.67 25.30
CA LEU A 225 -4.11 7.90 24.97
C LEU A 225 -4.40 6.84 23.90
N LYS A 226 -5.54 6.14 23.99
CA LYS A 226 -6.00 5.17 22.99
C LYS A 226 -6.05 5.81 21.61
N ASP A 227 -6.71 6.96 21.46
CA ASP A 227 -6.78 7.68 20.18
C ASP A 227 -5.39 8.08 19.66
N LYS A 228 -4.52 8.60 20.54
CA LYS A 228 -3.15 9.00 20.19
C LYS A 228 -2.34 7.81 19.66
N ILE A 229 -2.34 6.68 20.36
CA ILE A 229 -1.59 5.48 19.96
C ILE A 229 -2.23 4.81 18.74
N ARG A 230 -3.54 4.53 18.78
CA ARG A 230 -4.28 3.80 17.74
C ARG A 230 -4.35 4.60 16.44
N ASN A 231 -4.98 5.77 16.48
CA ASN A 231 -5.44 6.49 15.29
C ASN A 231 -4.38 7.46 14.74
N LYS A 232 -3.63 8.13 15.63
CA LYS A 232 -2.63 9.14 15.24
C LYS A 232 -1.24 8.56 14.98
N ILE A 233 -0.92 7.39 15.55
CA ILE A 233 0.38 6.75 15.40
C ILE A 233 0.30 5.45 14.62
N ILE A 234 -0.22 4.36 15.20
CA ILE A 234 -0.15 3.01 14.64
C ILE A 234 -0.87 2.96 13.28
N TYR A 235 -2.15 3.33 13.26
CA TYR A 235 -3.01 3.19 12.08
C TYR A 235 -3.12 4.45 11.22
N TYR A 236 -2.47 5.54 11.61
CA TYR A 236 -2.43 6.76 10.80
C TYR A 236 -1.85 6.51 9.40
N GLN A 237 -2.60 6.92 8.38
CA GLN A 237 -2.18 6.86 6.98
C GLN A 237 -2.52 8.18 6.30
N ARG A 238 -1.51 8.80 5.67
CA ARG A 238 -1.71 10.05 4.92
C ARG A 238 -2.67 9.80 3.76
N ASN A 239 -3.56 10.77 3.54
CA ASN A 239 -4.46 10.78 2.39
C ASN A 239 -3.69 10.78 1.06
N LEU A 240 -4.38 10.36 0.00
CA LEU A 240 -3.88 10.48 -1.36
C LEU A 240 -3.61 11.95 -1.68
N LYS A 241 -2.54 12.22 -2.44
CA LYS A 241 -2.23 13.58 -2.89
C LYS A 241 -3.32 14.06 -3.84
N SER A 242 -3.70 15.33 -3.71
CA SER A 242 -4.61 15.98 -4.65
C SER A 242 -4.12 15.82 -6.09
N GLN A 243 -5.04 15.45 -6.98
CA GLN A 243 -4.83 15.35 -8.42
C GLN A 243 -5.56 16.48 -9.17
N LYS A 244 -6.01 17.55 -8.48
CA LYS A 244 -6.69 18.69 -9.14
C LYS A 244 -5.87 19.29 -10.30
N GLY A 245 -4.55 19.37 -10.14
CA GLY A 245 -3.66 19.90 -11.18
C GLY A 245 -3.52 19.01 -12.42
N THR A 246 -3.85 17.72 -12.33
CA THR A 246 -3.78 16.77 -13.45
C THR A 246 -5.10 16.63 -14.20
N VAL A 247 -6.18 17.30 -13.74
CA VAL A 247 -7.46 17.34 -14.47
C VAL A 247 -7.25 18.10 -15.78
N GLY A 248 -7.81 17.60 -16.88
CA GLY A 248 -7.74 18.26 -18.20
C GLY A 248 -8.25 19.70 -18.16
N ARG A 249 -7.79 20.52 -19.12
CA ARG A 249 -8.32 21.87 -19.33
C ARG A 249 -9.52 21.81 -20.29
N CYS A 250 -10.45 22.75 -20.14
CA CYS A 250 -11.57 22.88 -21.06
C CYS A 250 -11.04 23.27 -22.46
N ARG A 251 -11.58 22.64 -23.52
CA ARG A 251 -11.20 22.94 -24.90
C ARG A 251 -11.60 24.36 -25.32
N PHE A 252 -12.76 24.83 -24.85
CA PHE A 252 -13.29 26.15 -25.17
C PHE A 252 -12.80 27.25 -24.22
N GLU A 253 -12.44 26.88 -22.99
CA GLU A 253 -11.91 27.80 -21.97
C GLU A 253 -10.60 27.26 -21.38
N PRO A 254 -9.44 27.45 -22.05
CA PRO A 254 -8.17 26.85 -21.63
C PRO A 254 -7.72 27.23 -20.22
N ASN A 255 -8.18 28.36 -19.71
CA ASN A 255 -7.90 28.81 -18.34
C ASN A 255 -8.67 28.02 -17.27
N LYS A 256 -9.73 27.29 -17.64
CA LYS A 256 -10.56 26.50 -16.73
C LYS A 256 -10.27 25.00 -16.84
N ARG A 257 -10.47 24.28 -15.73
CA ARG A 257 -10.39 22.80 -15.68
C ARG A 257 -11.73 22.19 -16.10
N CYS A 258 -11.70 21.00 -16.68
CA CYS A 258 -12.91 20.27 -17.04
C CYS A 258 -13.80 20.02 -15.81
N ALA A 259 -15.11 20.14 -16.00
CA ALA A 259 -16.09 19.78 -15.00
C ALA A 259 -15.97 18.29 -14.62
N PRO A 260 -16.15 17.92 -13.35
CA PRO A 260 -16.17 16.52 -12.96
C PRO A 260 -17.39 15.84 -13.57
N ARG A 261 -17.25 14.57 -13.95
CA ARG A 261 -18.38 13.80 -14.50
C ARG A 261 -19.58 13.75 -13.55
N SER A 262 -19.36 13.78 -12.23
CA SER A 262 -20.42 13.78 -11.24
C SER A 262 -21.14 15.13 -11.05
N SER A 263 -20.75 16.19 -11.79
CA SER A 263 -21.45 17.48 -11.74
C SER A 263 -22.83 17.38 -12.37
N LEU A 264 -23.85 18.00 -11.76
CA LEU A 264 -25.21 18.03 -12.31
C LEU A 264 -25.24 18.63 -13.72
N LEU A 265 -24.58 19.77 -13.93
CA LEU A 265 -24.47 20.41 -15.25
C LEU A 265 -23.81 19.52 -16.30
N PHE A 266 -22.84 18.68 -15.90
CA PHE A 266 -22.21 17.74 -16.82
C PHE A 266 -23.15 16.59 -17.18
N GLN A 267 -23.90 16.08 -16.21
CA GLN A 267 -24.88 15.01 -16.42
C GLN A 267 -26.02 15.50 -17.32
N GLU A 268 -26.56 16.68 -17.07
CA GLU A 268 -27.59 17.30 -17.91
C GLU A 268 -27.10 17.50 -19.35
N PHE A 269 -25.90 18.08 -19.54
CA PHE A 269 -25.29 18.20 -20.85
C PHE A 269 -25.19 16.84 -21.58
N ARG A 270 -24.83 15.77 -20.87
CA ARG A 270 -24.73 14.43 -21.44
C ARG A 270 -26.08 13.83 -21.82
N ILE A 271 -27.13 14.10 -21.04
CA ILE A 271 -28.51 13.68 -21.35
C ILE A 271 -28.96 14.35 -22.65
N TRP A 272 -28.83 15.68 -22.75
CA TRP A 272 -29.17 16.41 -23.96
C TRP A 272 -28.40 15.91 -25.18
N GLN A 273 -27.09 15.71 -25.03
CA GLN A 273 -26.27 15.16 -26.12
C GLN A 273 -26.79 13.80 -26.60
N GLN A 274 -27.25 12.94 -25.69
CA GLN A 274 -27.77 11.62 -26.04
C GLN A 274 -29.16 11.67 -26.68
N LEU A 275 -30.03 12.60 -26.27
CA LEU A 275 -31.36 12.79 -26.87
C LEU A 275 -31.29 13.42 -28.26
N SER A 276 -30.28 14.27 -28.51
CA SER A 276 -30.06 14.93 -29.80
C SER A 276 -29.21 14.11 -30.78
N SER A 277 -28.69 12.95 -30.37
CA SER A 277 -27.94 12.01 -31.23
C SER A 277 -28.87 10.92 -31.75
#